data_AF-A0A953T0X5-F1
#
_entry.id   AF-A0A953T0X5-F1
#
_cell.length_a   1.000
_cell.length_b   1.000
_cell.length_c   1.000
_cell.angle_alpha   90.00
_cell.angle_beta   90.00
_cell.angle_gamma   90.00
#
_symmetry.space_group_name_H-M   'P 1'
#
loop_
_entity.id
_entity.type
_entity.pdbx_description
1 polymer ?
#
loop_
_entity_poly.entity_id
_entity_poly.type
_entity_poly.pdbx_seq_one_letter_code
_entity_poly.pdbx_strand_id
1 'polypeptide(L)'
;MIEKKDRKGQSLMEIMIGVSISVIILSGLSDGLTVALRSNLYAQREAVASGLMQEIIDIANNISNADWNRIYNLTKAPSAHHFSPSGSIINIVAGTNVVSINNVNYTRSFTVENVLRNASGAIVLSGGSDNPSTQKVTARISFPVLGAAREITSVVYLTRFRNHSVRFSDWVAGSGVEGPVNSSNNGFSSSSANIVFNVSGQLTINDTIEGNLISSTFDTETGTAGAGLNYIVWRGSLNTGTVRFQLATANCPNGATNPPTCNSGVGWGGAKTSGDGAFVGTDGTAGTFYTMSGPGITARLGSHHNNKRHFRYRILVLRSGANPSPIIEDIIVNWSP
;
A
#
# COMPACT_ATOMS: atom_id res chain seq x y z
N MET A 1 28.13 -79.67 -56.89
CA MET A 1 28.87 -79.82 -55.62
C MET A 1 29.01 -78.42 -55.04
N ILE A 2 28.15 -78.05 -54.09
CA ILE A 2 28.18 -76.71 -53.49
C ILE A 2 29.02 -76.82 -52.22
N GLU A 3 30.19 -76.21 -52.23
CA GLU A 3 31.07 -76.09 -51.07
C GLU A 3 30.39 -75.22 -50.01
N LYS A 4 29.97 -75.83 -48.89
CA LYS A 4 29.44 -75.10 -47.73
C LYS A 4 30.64 -74.52 -46.97
N LYS A 5 31.00 -73.27 -47.27
CA LYS A 5 31.99 -72.52 -46.50
C LYS A 5 31.50 -72.32 -45.07
N ASP A 6 32.19 -72.92 -44.10
CA ASP A 6 31.92 -72.81 -42.67
C ASP A 6 32.00 -71.34 -42.20
N ARG A 7 30.85 -70.73 -41.89
CA ARG A 7 30.69 -69.33 -41.44
C ARG A 7 30.97 -69.17 -39.94
N LYS A 8 32.12 -69.65 -39.45
CA LYS A 8 32.46 -69.66 -38.01
C LYS A 8 32.65 -68.28 -37.35
N GLY A 9 32.50 -67.18 -38.09
CA GLY A 9 32.52 -65.81 -37.55
C GLY A 9 31.20 -65.03 -37.68
N GLN A 10 30.20 -65.51 -38.45
CA GLN A 10 28.99 -64.72 -38.70
C GLN A 10 27.99 -64.76 -37.54
N SER A 11 27.85 -65.91 -36.88
CA SER A 11 26.99 -66.01 -35.69
C SER A 11 27.48 -65.12 -34.54
N LEU A 12 28.80 -64.97 -34.38
CA LEU A 12 29.39 -64.08 -33.37
C LEU A 12 29.10 -62.60 -33.68
N MET A 13 29.22 -62.20 -34.95
CA MET A 13 28.93 -60.82 -35.38
C MET A 13 27.44 -60.48 -35.24
N GLU A 14 26.54 -61.41 -35.57
CA GLU A 14 25.10 -61.23 -35.43
C GLU A 14 24.67 -61.06 -33.97
N ILE A 15 25.27 -61.83 -33.05
CA ILE A 15 25.07 -61.67 -31.61
C ILE A 15 25.62 -60.32 -31.13
N MET A 16 26.82 -59.91 -31.56
CA MET A 16 27.37 -58.60 -31.18
C MET A 16 26.48 -57.44 -31.65
N ILE A 17 26.02 -57.46 -32.90
CA ILE A 17 25.12 -56.43 -33.43
C ILE A 17 23.79 -56.45 -32.66
N GLY A 18 23.21 -57.63 -32.42
CA GLY A 18 21.95 -57.78 -31.67
C GLY A 18 22.05 -57.25 -30.25
N VAL A 19 23.13 -57.55 -29.53
CA VAL A 19 23.39 -57.02 -28.18
C VAL A 19 23.60 -55.51 -28.23
N SER A 20 24.37 -55.01 -29.19
CA SER A 20 24.64 -53.57 -29.33
C SER A 20 23.36 -52.77 -29.56
N ILE A 21 22.48 -53.22 -30.46
CA ILE A 21 21.19 -52.60 -30.72
C ILE A 21 20.29 -52.68 -29.48
N SER A 22 20.27 -53.83 -28.80
CA SER A 22 19.48 -54.01 -27.58
C SER A 22 19.91 -53.06 -26.46
N VAL A 23 21.22 -52.86 -26.26
CA VAL A 23 21.76 -51.93 -25.25
C VAL A 23 21.35 -50.49 -25.57
N ILE A 24 21.41 -50.08 -26.84
CA ILE A 24 21.00 -48.72 -27.27
C ILE A 24 19.50 -48.51 -27.03
N ILE A 25 18.66 -49.51 -27.35
CA ILE A 25 17.21 -49.40 -27.15
C ILE A 25 16.86 -49.37 -25.65
N LEU A 26 17.43 -50.28 -24.86
CA LEU A 26 17.14 -50.36 -23.42
C LEU A 26 17.61 -49.12 -22.66
N SER A 27 18.78 -48.57 -23.01
CA SER A 27 19.25 -47.31 -22.43
C SER A 27 18.31 -46.15 -22.76
N GLY A 28 17.96 -45.96 -24.03
CA GLY A 28 17.02 -44.93 -24.46
C GLY A 28 15.63 -45.02 -23.80
N LEU A 29 15.11 -46.24 -23.63
CA LEU A 29 13.85 -46.48 -22.92
C LEU A 29 13.94 -46.13 -21.43
N SER A 30 15.03 -46.52 -20.77
CA SER A 30 15.24 -46.24 -19.34
C SER A 30 15.38 -44.73 -19.06
N ASP A 31 16.09 -44.01 -19.92
CA ASP A 31 16.23 -42.56 -19.84
C ASP A 31 14.89 -41.85 -20.11
N GLY A 32 14.17 -42.29 -21.16
CA GLY A 32 12.86 -41.76 -21.50
C GLY A 32 11.84 -41.92 -20.37
N LEU A 33 11.77 -43.10 -19.74
CA LEU A 33 10.89 -43.35 -18.60
C LEU A 33 11.26 -42.47 -17.39
N THR A 34 12.54 -42.31 -17.11
CA THR A 34 13.02 -41.49 -15.99
C THR A 34 12.64 -40.02 -16.18
N VAL A 35 12.82 -39.50 -17.39
CA VAL A 35 12.40 -38.12 -17.74
C VAL A 35 10.89 -37.98 -17.63
N ALA A 36 10.13 -38.94 -18.14
CA ALA A 36 8.67 -38.93 -18.05
C ALA A 36 8.18 -38.94 -16.59
N LEU A 37 8.73 -39.80 -15.73
CA LEU A 37 8.38 -39.86 -14.31
C LEU A 37 8.73 -38.57 -13.58
N ARG A 38 9.93 -38.02 -13.81
CA ARG A 38 10.35 -36.74 -13.22
C ARG A 38 9.43 -35.61 -13.65
N SER A 39 9.06 -35.56 -14.93
CA SER A 39 8.15 -34.56 -15.49
C SER A 39 6.76 -34.66 -14.86
N ASN A 40 6.20 -35.87 -14.78
CA ASN A 40 4.89 -36.10 -14.16
C ASN A 40 4.88 -35.73 -12.67
N LEU A 41 5.91 -36.13 -11.91
CA LEU A 41 6.04 -35.77 -10.49
C LEU A 41 6.21 -34.27 -10.29
N TYR A 42 6.96 -33.60 -11.17
CA TYR A 42 7.10 -32.15 -11.15
C TYR A 42 5.75 -31.47 -11.39
N ALA A 43 5.05 -31.83 -12.47
CA ALA A 43 3.75 -31.26 -12.81
C ALA A 43 2.70 -31.47 -11.69
N GLN A 44 2.65 -32.67 -11.11
CA GLN A 44 1.77 -32.96 -9.98
C GLN A 44 2.08 -32.08 -8.75
N ARG A 45 3.36 -31.92 -8.41
CA ARG A 45 3.77 -31.14 -7.23
C ARG A 45 3.62 -29.64 -7.47
N GLU A 46 3.86 -29.17 -8.68
CA GLU A 46 3.66 -27.79 -9.11
C GLU A 46 2.17 -27.40 -9.07
N ALA A 47 1.25 -28.30 -9.42
CA ALA A 47 -0.18 -28.06 -9.27
C ALA A 47 -0.58 -27.79 -7.82
N VAL A 48 -0.07 -28.60 -6.87
CA VAL A 48 -0.30 -28.38 -5.42
C VAL A 48 0.35 -27.07 -4.97
N ALA A 49 1.60 -26.82 -5.37
CA ALA A 49 2.31 -25.59 -5.03
C ALA A 49 1.59 -24.34 -5.56
N SER A 50 0.99 -24.41 -6.75
CA SER A 50 0.20 -23.33 -7.33
C SER A 50 -1.05 -23.03 -6.50
N GLY A 51 -1.72 -24.06 -5.97
CA GLY A 51 -2.85 -23.89 -5.04
C GLY A 51 -2.42 -23.16 -3.75
N LEU A 52 -1.31 -23.58 -3.14
CA LEU A 52 -0.74 -22.91 -1.96
C LEU A 52 -0.28 -21.47 -2.27
N MET A 53 0.19 -21.22 -3.49
CA MET A 53 0.58 -19.89 -3.92
C MET A 53 -0.62 -18.95 -4.03
N GLN A 54 -1.74 -19.43 -4.58
CA GLN A 54 -2.99 -18.66 -4.61
C GLN A 54 -3.48 -18.37 -3.19
N GLU A 55 -3.43 -19.34 -2.27
CA GLU A 55 -3.78 -19.13 -0.86
C GLU A 55 -2.99 -17.97 -0.24
N ILE A 56 -1.67 -17.90 -0.46
CA ILE A 56 -0.84 -16.78 0.04
C ILE A 56 -1.31 -15.45 -0.56
N ILE A 57 -1.56 -15.40 -1.87
CA ILE A 57 -1.99 -14.18 -2.55
C ILE A 57 -3.36 -13.73 -2.05
N ASP A 58 -4.30 -14.64 -1.90
CA ASP A 58 -5.65 -14.36 -1.43
C ASP A 58 -5.67 -13.87 0.01
N ILE A 59 -4.89 -14.50 0.89
CA ILE A 59 -4.72 -14.06 2.28
C ILE A 59 -4.05 -12.69 2.32
N ALA A 60 -3.00 -12.46 1.53
CA ALA A 60 -2.30 -11.18 1.50
C ALA A 60 -3.24 -10.04 1.06
N ASN A 61 -4.05 -10.27 0.02
CA ASN A 61 -5.10 -9.36 -0.41
C ASN A 61 -6.15 -9.14 0.69
N ASN A 62 -6.66 -10.21 1.30
CA ASN A 62 -7.66 -10.09 2.35
C ASN A 62 -7.16 -9.24 3.53
N ILE A 63 -5.94 -9.51 4.00
CA ILE A 63 -5.32 -8.75 5.08
C ILE A 63 -5.09 -7.30 4.66
N SER A 64 -4.55 -7.03 3.46
CA SER A 64 -4.34 -5.65 3.00
C SER A 64 -5.64 -4.84 2.91
N ASN A 65 -6.74 -5.52 2.62
CA ASN A 65 -8.05 -4.89 2.50
C ASN A 65 -8.69 -4.65 3.86
N ALA A 66 -8.46 -5.57 4.81
CA ALA A 66 -8.98 -5.45 6.16
C ALA A 66 -8.21 -4.39 6.97
N ASP A 67 -6.88 -4.46 6.93
CA ASP A 67 -5.97 -3.57 7.64
C ASP A 67 -4.64 -3.49 6.87
N TRP A 68 -4.50 -2.42 6.07
CA TRP A 68 -3.33 -2.16 5.23
C TRP A 68 -2.01 -2.18 6.01
N ASN A 69 -2.05 -1.68 7.24
CA ASN A 69 -0.86 -1.48 8.05
C ASN A 69 -0.23 -2.80 8.51
N ARG A 70 -1.00 -3.90 8.53
CA ARG A 70 -0.47 -5.25 8.80
C ARG A 70 0.49 -5.75 7.73
N ILE A 71 0.38 -5.24 6.50
CA ILE A 71 1.33 -5.50 5.42
C ILE A 71 2.39 -4.39 5.36
N TYR A 72 1.97 -3.12 5.45
CA TYR A 72 2.88 -1.99 5.29
C TYR A 72 3.94 -1.91 6.39
N ASN A 73 3.63 -2.30 7.63
CA ASN A 73 4.60 -2.22 8.74
C ASN A 73 5.53 -3.44 8.87
N LEU A 74 5.38 -4.45 8.01
CA LEU A 74 6.29 -5.60 8.01
C LEU A 74 7.70 -5.17 7.66
N THR A 75 8.68 -5.84 8.29
CA THR A 75 10.08 -5.74 7.88
C THR A 75 10.19 -6.12 6.41
N LYS A 76 10.78 -5.22 5.63
CA LYS A 76 10.89 -5.38 4.19
C LYS A 76 11.91 -6.47 3.82
N ALA A 77 11.89 -6.87 2.55
CA ALA A 77 12.84 -7.80 1.99
C ALA A 77 14.29 -7.40 2.35
N PRO A 78 15.18 -8.37 2.60
CA PRO A 78 15.03 -9.81 2.32
C PRO A 78 14.29 -10.62 3.39
N SER A 79 13.73 -9.98 4.43
CA SER A 79 13.01 -10.69 5.49
C SER A 79 11.78 -11.42 4.94
N ALA A 80 11.77 -12.74 5.12
CA ALA A 80 10.64 -13.60 4.77
C ALA A 80 9.61 -13.64 5.89
N HIS A 81 8.35 -13.84 5.51
CA HIS A 81 7.20 -13.99 6.40
C HIS A 81 6.32 -15.15 5.92
N HIS A 82 5.48 -15.66 6.81
CA HIS A 82 4.44 -16.63 6.47
C HIS A 82 3.15 -16.33 7.25
N PHE A 83 2.04 -16.86 6.73
CA PHE A 83 0.76 -16.79 7.42
C PHE A 83 0.63 -17.94 8.41
N SER A 84 0.23 -17.62 9.64
CA SER A 84 0.02 -18.58 10.72
C SER A 84 -1.37 -18.36 11.33
N PRO A 85 -2.36 -19.24 11.06
CA PRO A 85 -3.70 -19.09 11.62
C PRO A 85 -3.69 -19.31 13.14
N SER A 86 -4.46 -18.48 13.86
CA SER A 86 -4.72 -18.60 15.30
C SER A 86 -6.20 -18.31 15.56
N GLY A 87 -7.00 -19.37 15.68
CA GLY A 87 -8.45 -19.27 15.76
C GLY A 87 -9.04 -18.61 14.50
N SER A 88 -9.77 -17.51 14.68
CA SER A 88 -10.39 -16.74 13.59
C SER A 88 -9.47 -15.69 12.97
N ILE A 89 -8.23 -15.52 13.46
CA ILE A 89 -7.29 -14.49 12.99
C ILE A 89 -6.12 -15.15 12.30
N ILE A 90 -5.71 -14.62 11.15
CA ILE A 90 -4.47 -15.01 10.49
C ILE A 90 -3.37 -14.06 10.95
N ASN A 91 -2.33 -14.59 11.60
CA ASN A 91 -1.14 -13.83 11.97
C ASN A 91 -0.08 -13.87 10.87
N ILE A 92 0.77 -12.84 10.84
CA ILE A 92 1.95 -12.79 9.98
C ILE A 92 3.17 -12.98 10.87
N VAL A 93 3.98 -13.98 10.58
CA VAL A 93 5.13 -14.37 11.39
C VAL A 93 6.38 -14.39 10.52
N ALA A 94 7.50 -13.92 11.07
CA ALA A 94 8.78 -13.95 10.36
C ALA A 94 9.24 -15.40 10.08
N GLY A 95 9.94 -15.60 8.97
CA GLY A 95 10.46 -16.88 8.52
C GLY A 95 9.53 -17.63 7.58
N THR A 96 9.76 -18.94 7.47
CA THR A 96 9.03 -19.83 6.56
C THR A 96 8.12 -20.79 7.34
N ASN A 97 7.16 -21.39 6.65
CA ASN A 97 6.30 -22.43 7.20
C ASN A 97 6.32 -23.66 6.29
N VAL A 98 6.24 -24.85 6.88
CA VAL A 98 6.19 -26.12 6.13
C VAL A 98 4.80 -26.71 6.26
N VAL A 99 4.22 -27.11 5.12
CA VAL A 99 2.96 -27.84 5.03
C VAL A 99 3.21 -29.17 4.32
N SER A 100 2.74 -30.26 4.91
CA SER A 100 2.87 -31.61 4.34
C SER A 100 1.57 -32.00 3.62
N ILE A 101 1.64 -32.26 2.32
CA ILE A 101 0.50 -32.72 1.51
C ILE A 101 0.96 -33.95 0.75
N ASN A 102 0.21 -35.06 0.85
CA ASN A 102 0.56 -36.34 0.20
C ASN A 102 2.01 -36.78 0.47
N ASN A 103 2.45 -36.65 1.73
CA ASN A 103 3.82 -36.98 2.16
C ASN A 103 4.94 -36.14 1.50
N VAL A 104 4.61 -35.00 0.88
CA VAL A 104 5.57 -34.03 0.34
C VAL A 104 5.52 -32.77 1.20
N ASN A 105 6.69 -32.31 1.64
CA ASN A 105 6.83 -31.06 2.39
C ASN A 105 6.97 -29.88 1.42
N TYR A 106 6.06 -28.92 1.56
CA TYR A 106 6.07 -27.65 0.86
C TYR A 106 6.47 -26.55 1.84
N THR A 107 7.57 -25.86 1.57
CA THR A 107 8.02 -24.70 2.33
C THR A 107 7.45 -23.45 1.69
N ARG A 108 6.66 -22.69 2.45
CA ARG A 108 5.98 -21.48 1.99
C ARG A 108 6.45 -20.24 2.72
N SER A 109 6.54 -19.14 1.97
CA SER A 109 6.85 -17.81 2.52
C SER A 109 6.48 -16.71 1.53
N PHE A 110 6.53 -15.47 1.99
CA PHE A 110 6.49 -14.29 1.14
C PHE A 110 7.41 -13.19 1.68
N THR A 111 7.85 -12.29 0.82
CA THR A 111 8.58 -11.07 1.21
C THR A 111 7.77 -9.84 0.81
N VAL A 112 7.98 -8.72 1.51
CA VAL A 112 7.35 -7.43 1.20
C VAL A 112 8.41 -6.40 0.83
N GLU A 113 8.21 -5.67 -0.26
CA GLU A 113 9.09 -4.62 -0.75
C GLU A 113 8.31 -3.31 -0.93
N ASN A 114 8.97 -2.20 -0.65
CA ASN A 114 8.44 -0.88 -0.98
C ASN A 114 8.35 -0.71 -2.50
N VAL A 115 7.29 -0.03 -2.96
CA VAL A 115 7.10 0.30 -4.37
C VAL A 115 7.54 1.74 -4.57
N LEU A 116 8.51 1.95 -5.46
CA LEU A 116 8.99 3.28 -5.80
C LEU A 116 8.27 3.80 -7.05
N ARG A 117 7.93 5.09 -7.07
CA ARG A 117 7.39 5.78 -8.25
C ARG A 117 8.27 6.95 -8.65
N ASN A 118 8.42 7.17 -9.95
CA ASN A 118 9.06 8.37 -10.49
C ASN A 118 8.08 9.56 -10.52
N ALA A 119 8.54 10.72 -11.00
CA ALA A 119 7.72 11.94 -11.08
C ALA A 119 6.49 11.81 -12.00
N SER A 120 6.51 10.92 -13.01
CA SER A 120 5.34 10.64 -13.86
C SER A 120 4.38 9.63 -13.24
N GLY A 121 4.68 9.14 -12.03
CA GLY A 121 3.87 8.15 -11.33
C GLY A 121 4.09 6.71 -11.80
N ALA A 122 5.05 6.42 -12.67
CA ALA A 122 5.38 5.05 -13.07
C ALA A 122 6.16 4.32 -11.98
N ILE A 123 5.92 3.01 -11.83
CA ILE A 123 6.70 2.16 -10.91
C ILE A 123 8.11 1.99 -11.47
N VAL A 124 9.13 2.19 -10.62
CA VAL A 124 10.54 2.05 -10.98
C VAL A 124 11.27 1.16 -9.98
N LEU A 125 12.35 0.51 -10.44
CA LEU A 125 13.16 -0.38 -9.60
C LEU A 125 14.12 0.39 -8.68
N SER A 126 14.52 1.61 -9.07
CA SER A 126 15.41 2.48 -8.30
C SER A 126 15.18 3.96 -8.68
N GLY A 127 15.68 4.88 -7.85
CA GLY A 127 15.63 6.34 -8.13
C GLY A 127 14.25 7.01 -8.01
N GLY A 128 13.21 6.26 -7.62
CA GLY A 128 11.87 6.78 -7.32
C GLY A 128 11.66 7.12 -5.85
N SER A 129 10.54 7.77 -5.55
CA SER A 129 10.06 7.99 -4.19
C SER A 129 9.18 6.84 -3.72
N ASP A 130 9.26 6.48 -2.44
CA ASP A 130 8.36 5.49 -1.85
C ASP A 130 6.91 5.89 -2.09
N ASN A 131 6.08 4.90 -2.42
CA ASN A 131 4.65 5.03 -2.53
C ASN A 131 4.01 4.25 -1.37
N PRO A 132 3.70 4.93 -0.24
CA PRO A 132 3.22 4.25 0.95
C PRO A 132 1.87 3.53 0.78
N SER A 133 1.13 3.83 -0.29
CA SER A 133 -0.15 3.21 -0.61
C SER A 133 -0.03 1.98 -1.51
N THR A 134 1.18 1.55 -1.89
CA THR A 134 1.39 0.32 -2.67
C THR A 134 2.60 -0.46 -2.14
N GLN A 135 2.47 -1.78 -2.05
CA GLN A 135 3.54 -2.68 -1.63
C GLN A 135 3.64 -3.84 -2.61
N LYS A 136 4.86 -4.30 -2.86
CA LYS A 136 5.12 -5.49 -3.68
C LYS A 136 5.26 -6.67 -2.75
N VAL A 137 4.48 -7.72 -2.99
CA VAL A 137 4.57 -8.99 -2.27
C VAL A 137 5.10 -10.04 -3.23
N THR A 138 6.17 -10.73 -2.83
CA THR A 138 6.75 -11.84 -3.60
C THR A 138 6.53 -13.13 -2.81
N ALA A 139 5.60 -13.98 -3.25
CA ALA A 139 5.31 -15.27 -2.65
C ALA A 139 6.23 -16.36 -3.23
N ARG A 140 6.71 -17.26 -2.38
CA ARG A 140 7.61 -18.37 -2.74
C ARG A 140 7.14 -19.68 -2.13
N ILE A 141 7.07 -20.71 -2.95
CA ILE A 141 6.81 -22.09 -2.52
C ILE A 141 7.96 -22.97 -3.01
N SER A 142 8.65 -23.62 -2.09
CA SER A 142 9.69 -24.61 -2.40
C SER A 142 9.25 -26.02 -2.04
N PHE A 143 9.56 -26.99 -2.90
CA PHE A 143 9.21 -28.40 -2.72
C PHE A 143 10.27 -29.31 -3.36
N PRO A 144 10.50 -30.52 -2.84
CA PRO A 144 11.44 -31.46 -3.43
C PRO A 144 10.85 -32.11 -4.69
N VAL A 145 11.68 -32.57 -5.62
CA VAL A 145 11.37 -33.50 -6.72
C VAL A 145 12.57 -34.44 -6.89
N LEU A 146 12.39 -35.73 -6.59
CA LEU A 146 13.46 -36.74 -6.64
C LEU A 146 14.77 -36.28 -5.95
N GLY A 147 14.66 -35.67 -4.77
CA GLY A 147 15.79 -35.18 -3.97
C GLY A 147 16.29 -33.77 -4.33
N ALA A 148 15.89 -33.19 -5.46
CA ALA A 148 16.23 -31.82 -5.82
C ALA A 148 15.16 -30.83 -5.35
N ALA A 149 15.56 -29.71 -4.72
CA ALA A 149 14.63 -28.64 -4.39
C ALA A 149 14.19 -27.88 -5.67
N ARG A 150 12.89 -27.64 -5.78
CA ARG A 150 12.26 -26.77 -6.78
C ARG A 150 11.58 -25.61 -6.07
N GLU A 151 11.39 -24.51 -6.78
CA GLU A 151 10.69 -23.33 -6.28
C GLU A 151 9.81 -22.76 -7.39
N ILE A 152 8.61 -22.33 -7.03
CA ILE A 152 7.81 -21.41 -7.82
C ILE A 152 7.69 -20.08 -7.07
N THR A 153 7.63 -18.98 -7.81
CA THR A 153 7.50 -17.61 -7.29
C THR A 153 6.39 -16.88 -8.02
N SER A 154 5.62 -16.07 -7.29
CA SER A 154 4.67 -15.12 -7.87
C SER A 154 4.80 -13.75 -7.20
N VAL A 155 4.56 -12.70 -7.98
CA VAL A 155 4.62 -11.31 -7.52
C VAL A 155 3.24 -10.69 -7.66
N VAL A 156 2.77 -10.06 -6.59
CA VAL A 156 1.53 -9.27 -6.58
C VAL A 156 1.82 -7.87 -6.02
N TYR A 157 1.12 -6.88 -6.56
CA TYR A 157 1.14 -5.51 -6.03
C TYR A 157 -0.15 -5.27 -5.25
N LEU A 158 -0.02 -5.06 -3.95
CA LEU A 158 -1.13 -4.71 -3.08
C LEU A 158 -1.24 -3.19 -3.03
N THR A 159 -2.47 -2.67 -3.09
CA THR A 159 -2.74 -1.23 -3.01
C THR A 159 -3.78 -0.95 -1.95
N ARG A 160 -3.55 0.11 -1.17
CA ARG A 160 -4.48 0.62 -0.18
C ARG A 160 -5.69 1.24 -0.87
N PHE A 161 -6.77 0.48 -1.06
CA PHE A 161 -7.91 0.92 -1.89
C PHE A 161 -9.14 1.40 -1.12
N ARG A 162 -9.33 0.99 0.14
CA ARG A 162 -10.50 1.41 0.92
C ARG A 162 -10.45 2.92 1.09
N ASN A 163 -11.61 3.57 1.07
CA ASN A 163 -11.69 5.02 1.14
C ASN A 163 -12.81 5.46 2.06
N HIS A 164 -12.50 6.35 2.98
CA HIS A 164 -13.41 7.09 3.84
C HIS A 164 -13.30 8.58 3.53
N SER A 165 -14.33 9.35 3.88
CA SER A 165 -14.28 10.80 3.77
C SER A 165 -15.07 11.45 4.90
N VAL A 166 -14.61 12.62 5.31
CA VAL A 166 -15.35 13.51 6.20
C VAL A 166 -15.66 14.79 5.44
N ARG A 167 -16.85 15.33 5.69
CA ARG A 167 -17.33 16.60 5.15
C ARG A 167 -17.54 17.57 6.31
N PHE A 168 -16.84 18.69 6.30
CA PHE A 168 -17.07 19.84 7.17
C PHE A 168 -17.91 20.84 6.39
N SER A 169 -19.16 21.03 6.80
CA SER A 169 -20.13 21.83 6.06
C SER A 169 -20.74 22.96 6.87
N ASP A 170 -20.23 23.22 8.08
CA ASP A 170 -20.73 24.30 8.92
C ASP A 170 -19.64 24.72 9.93
N TRP A 171 -19.67 25.99 10.34
CA TRP A 171 -18.72 26.61 11.26
C TRP A 171 -19.39 27.52 12.31
N VAL A 172 -20.73 27.56 12.37
CA VAL A 172 -21.51 28.45 13.25
C VAL A 172 -21.28 28.24 14.75
N ALA A 173 -20.79 27.06 15.19
CA ALA A 173 -20.47 26.84 16.60
C ALA A 173 -19.22 27.62 17.05
N GLY A 174 -18.45 28.17 16.11
CA GLY A 174 -17.32 29.05 16.38
C GLY A 174 -16.02 28.33 16.77
N SER A 175 -15.09 29.13 17.30
CA SER A 175 -13.74 28.70 17.66
C SER A 175 -13.65 28.01 19.03
N GLY A 176 -12.51 27.38 19.33
CA GLY A 176 -12.23 26.73 20.61
C GLY A 176 -12.47 25.20 20.62
N VAL A 177 -12.84 24.63 19.48
CA VAL A 177 -13.00 23.18 19.34
C VAL A 177 -11.67 22.56 18.88
N GLU A 178 -10.89 22.04 19.83
CA GLU A 178 -9.56 21.48 19.53
C GLU A 178 -9.60 20.05 18.97
N GLY A 179 -10.57 19.23 19.37
CA GLY A 179 -10.62 17.79 19.07
C GLY A 179 -9.78 16.92 20.02
N PRO A 180 -9.54 15.64 19.72
CA PRO A 180 -9.92 14.96 18.48
C PRO A 180 -11.44 14.78 18.35
N VAL A 181 -11.95 14.99 17.14
CA VAL A 181 -13.31 14.61 16.75
C VAL A 181 -13.25 13.50 15.70
N ASN A 182 -14.20 12.57 15.72
CA ASN A 182 -14.27 11.43 14.79
C ASN A 182 -15.49 11.50 13.85
N SER A 183 -16.28 12.57 13.96
CA SER A 183 -17.38 12.89 13.05
C SER A 183 -17.27 14.34 12.61
N SER A 184 -18.05 14.69 11.57
CA SER A 184 -18.24 16.10 11.23
C SER A 184 -18.77 16.86 12.44
N ASN A 185 -18.21 18.05 12.68
CA ASN A 185 -18.68 19.01 13.66
C ASN A 185 -18.89 20.35 12.94
N ASN A 186 -19.58 21.27 13.62
CA ASN A 186 -19.88 22.61 13.10
C ASN A 186 -19.03 23.71 13.75
N GLY A 187 -17.87 23.34 14.32
CA GLY A 187 -16.95 24.23 15.03
C GLY A 187 -15.49 23.97 14.64
N PHE A 188 -14.60 24.84 15.07
CA PHE A 188 -13.20 24.82 14.64
C PHE A 188 -12.25 25.23 15.78
N SER A 189 -10.94 25.03 15.58
CA SER A 189 -9.95 25.35 16.62
C SER A 189 -9.75 26.86 16.73
N SER A 190 -9.38 27.52 15.63
CA SER A 190 -9.11 28.96 15.62
C SER A 190 -9.37 29.57 14.25
N SER A 191 -9.66 30.87 14.19
CA SER A 191 -9.70 31.65 12.95
C SER A 191 -9.11 33.04 13.16
N SER A 192 -8.72 33.69 12.07
CA SER A 192 -8.46 35.12 12.06
C SER A 192 -9.76 35.92 12.25
N ALA A 193 -9.64 37.17 12.70
CA ALA A 193 -10.77 38.04 13.02
C ALA A 193 -11.69 38.37 11.82
N ASN A 194 -11.22 38.12 10.61
CA ASN A 194 -11.90 38.49 9.38
C ASN A 194 -12.61 37.32 8.68
N ILE A 195 -12.48 36.10 9.18
CA ILE A 195 -13.32 34.98 8.79
C ILE A 195 -14.75 35.21 9.30
N VAL A 196 -15.74 34.99 8.44
CA VAL A 196 -17.16 35.16 8.73
C VAL A 196 -17.85 33.79 8.59
N PHE A 197 -18.60 33.41 9.62
CA PHE A 197 -19.23 32.09 9.80
C PHE A 197 -20.59 32.19 10.51
N ASN A 198 -21.26 33.34 10.38
CA ASN A 198 -22.56 33.62 11.02
C ASN A 198 -23.76 33.03 10.24
N VAL A 199 -23.52 32.43 9.09
CA VAL A 199 -24.53 31.76 8.25
C VAL A 199 -24.20 30.26 8.23
N SER A 200 -25.17 29.44 8.62
CA SER A 200 -25.01 27.98 8.56
C SER A 200 -24.72 27.55 7.12
N GLY A 201 -23.73 26.68 6.96
CA GLY A 201 -23.34 26.23 5.62
C GLY A 201 -22.40 27.17 4.87
N GLN A 202 -21.92 28.25 5.49
CA GLN A 202 -21.14 29.26 4.78
C GLN A 202 -19.97 29.78 5.59
N LEU A 203 -18.79 29.75 4.96
CA LEU A 203 -17.58 30.41 5.40
C LEU A 203 -17.15 31.44 4.34
N THR A 204 -16.97 32.69 4.76
CA THR A 204 -16.52 33.81 3.91
C THR A 204 -15.48 34.65 4.65
N ILE A 205 -14.99 35.72 4.02
CA ILE A 205 -14.21 36.77 4.68
C ILE A 205 -14.90 38.14 4.55
N ASN A 206 -14.69 39.01 5.54
CA ASN A 206 -15.10 40.42 5.47
C ASN A 206 -14.24 41.23 4.46
N ASP A 207 -14.37 42.56 4.40
CA ASP A 207 -13.71 43.46 3.40
C ASP A 207 -12.17 43.52 3.41
N THR A 208 -11.52 42.56 4.05
CA THR A 208 -10.06 42.36 4.03
C THR A 208 -9.62 41.46 2.87
N ILE A 209 -8.31 41.40 2.66
CA ILE A 209 -7.70 40.69 1.51
C ILE A 209 -7.44 39.20 1.82
N GLU A 210 -7.33 38.81 3.10
CA GLU A 210 -6.95 37.44 3.50
C GLU A 210 -7.52 37.05 4.86
N GLY A 211 -8.16 35.88 4.97
CA GLY A 211 -8.56 35.25 6.24
C GLY A 211 -8.13 33.79 6.35
N ASN A 212 -7.93 33.31 7.57
CA ASN A 212 -7.51 31.94 7.85
C ASN A 212 -8.38 31.25 8.89
N LEU A 213 -8.61 29.95 8.72
CA LEU A 213 -9.28 29.11 9.70
C LEU A 213 -8.52 27.79 9.84
N ILE A 214 -8.41 27.30 11.07
CA ILE A 214 -7.82 26.01 11.42
C ILE A 214 -8.90 25.11 11.99
N SER A 215 -9.06 23.93 11.40
CA SER A 215 -10.04 22.94 11.82
C SER A 215 -9.75 22.39 13.22
N SER A 216 -10.75 21.74 13.80
CA SER A 216 -10.52 20.79 14.90
C SER A 216 -9.55 19.69 14.47
N THR A 217 -8.85 19.06 15.41
CA THR A 217 -8.16 17.78 15.14
C THR A 217 -9.20 16.74 14.78
N PHE A 218 -9.09 16.14 13.59
CA PHE A 218 -9.90 15.00 13.19
C PHE A 218 -9.14 13.70 13.45
N ASP A 219 -9.83 12.68 13.98
CA ASP A 219 -9.33 11.31 14.15
C ASP A 219 -9.90 10.41 13.05
N THR A 220 -9.02 9.80 12.27
CA THR A 220 -9.40 8.88 11.19
C THR A 220 -9.81 7.50 11.69
N GLU A 221 -9.66 7.23 13.00
CA GLU A 221 -9.98 5.97 13.67
C GLU A 221 -9.17 4.76 13.16
N THR A 222 -8.03 5.01 12.53
CA THR A 222 -7.14 4.00 11.92
C THR A 222 -6.13 3.36 12.89
N GLY A 223 -6.29 3.59 14.20
CA GLY A 223 -5.35 3.13 15.21
C GLY A 223 -3.97 3.79 15.09
N THR A 224 -2.95 3.20 15.70
CA THR A 224 -1.60 3.79 15.82
C THR A 224 -0.80 3.82 14.52
N ALA A 225 -1.21 3.04 13.52
CA ALA A 225 -0.51 2.97 12.23
C ALA A 225 -1.00 4.01 11.22
N GLY A 226 -2.16 4.64 11.47
CA GLY A 226 -2.61 5.83 10.75
C GLY A 226 -3.19 5.56 9.36
N ALA A 227 -3.70 6.62 8.74
CA ALA A 227 -4.38 6.64 7.45
C ALA A 227 -3.46 7.11 6.31
N GLY A 228 -3.79 6.74 5.08
CA GLY A 228 -3.23 7.35 3.87
C GLY A 228 -4.16 8.47 3.41
N LEU A 229 -3.74 9.73 3.55
CA LEU A 229 -4.57 10.86 3.13
C LEU A 229 -4.49 11.03 1.61
N ASN A 230 -5.63 10.99 0.92
CA ASN A 230 -5.67 10.90 -0.54
C ASN A 230 -5.81 12.26 -1.21
N TYR A 231 -6.86 13.00 -0.86
CA TYR A 231 -7.14 14.31 -1.42
C TYR A 231 -7.96 15.17 -0.46
N ILE A 232 -7.90 16.47 -0.71
CA ILE A 232 -8.80 17.47 -0.14
C ILE A 232 -9.53 18.18 -1.29
N VAL A 233 -10.81 18.46 -1.10
CA VAL A 233 -11.64 19.23 -2.03
C VAL A 233 -12.57 20.14 -1.23
N TRP A 234 -12.91 21.27 -1.81
CA TRP A 234 -13.89 22.18 -1.23
C TRP A 234 -15.01 22.48 -2.23
N ARG A 235 -16.20 22.86 -1.75
CA ARG A 235 -17.34 23.30 -2.57
C ARG A 235 -17.80 24.69 -2.18
N GLY A 236 -18.48 25.35 -3.10
CA GLY A 236 -19.02 26.69 -2.96
C GLY A 236 -18.75 27.53 -4.22
N SER A 237 -18.52 28.83 -4.05
CA SER A 237 -18.24 29.77 -5.14
C SER A 237 -16.91 30.46 -4.95
N LEU A 238 -16.06 30.46 -5.98
CA LEU A 238 -14.77 31.17 -5.94
C LEU A 238 -14.93 32.70 -5.99
N ASN A 239 -16.01 33.17 -6.63
CA ASN A 239 -16.16 34.58 -7.02
C ASN A 239 -14.86 35.09 -7.66
N THR A 240 -14.23 36.13 -7.13
CA THR A 240 -12.95 36.65 -7.66
C THR A 240 -11.76 36.39 -6.72
N GLY A 241 -11.88 35.44 -5.80
CA GLY A 241 -10.84 35.15 -4.81
C GLY A 241 -10.01 33.91 -5.11
N THR A 242 -9.30 33.44 -4.10
CA THR A 242 -8.54 32.18 -4.13
C THR A 242 -8.70 31.46 -2.80
N VAL A 243 -8.89 30.16 -2.85
CA VAL A 243 -8.91 29.30 -1.67
C VAL A 243 -7.68 28.40 -1.71
N ARG A 244 -6.92 28.39 -0.62
CA ARG A 244 -5.71 27.59 -0.46
C ARG A 244 -5.77 26.78 0.81
N PHE A 245 -5.10 25.64 0.83
CA PHE A 245 -5.05 24.78 1.99
C PHE A 245 -3.62 24.45 2.39
N GLN A 246 -3.40 24.33 3.70
CA GLN A 246 -2.33 23.53 4.26
C GLN A 246 -2.96 22.43 5.09
N LEU A 247 -2.28 21.30 5.18
CA LEU A 247 -2.71 20.20 6.03
C LEU A 247 -1.62 19.91 7.05
N ALA A 248 -2.02 19.62 8.27
CA ALA A 248 -1.13 19.11 9.30
C ALA A 248 -1.59 17.72 9.68
N THR A 249 -0.65 16.78 9.81
CA THR A 249 -0.94 15.39 10.14
C THR A 249 -0.01 14.90 11.23
N ALA A 250 -0.49 14.04 12.13
CA ALA A 250 0.32 13.46 13.20
C ALA A 250 -0.27 12.12 13.67
N ASN A 251 0.55 11.29 14.32
CA ASN A 251 0.05 10.12 15.04
C ASN A 251 -0.46 10.45 16.45
N CYS A 252 -0.11 11.63 16.97
CA CYS A 252 -0.56 12.12 18.26
C CYS A 252 -1.71 13.14 18.11
N PRO A 253 -2.77 13.06 18.94
CA PRO A 253 -3.95 13.95 18.82
C PRO A 253 -3.63 15.42 19.12
N ASN A 254 -2.57 15.67 19.91
CA ASN A 254 -2.07 16.99 20.26
C ASN A 254 -0.94 17.48 19.31
N GLY A 255 -0.72 16.79 18.19
CA GLY A 255 0.32 17.13 17.23
C GLY A 255 1.76 16.81 17.68
N ALA A 256 1.96 16.15 18.83
CA ALA A 256 3.29 15.74 19.29
C ALA A 256 4.02 14.83 18.30
N THR A 257 5.35 14.83 18.36
CA THR A 257 6.22 14.17 17.38
C THR A 257 6.74 12.79 17.83
N ASN A 258 6.39 12.35 19.04
CA ASN A 258 6.87 11.10 19.63
C ASN A 258 5.74 10.12 20.03
N PRO A 259 4.99 9.58 19.06
CA PRO A 259 4.05 8.49 19.35
C PRO A 259 4.80 7.26 19.91
N PRO A 260 4.19 6.47 20.82
CA PRO A 260 2.85 6.65 21.37
C PRO A 260 2.80 7.59 22.58
N THR A 261 3.93 8.07 23.08
CA THR A 261 4.00 8.88 24.32
C THR A 261 3.41 10.29 24.19
N CYS A 262 3.47 10.88 23.00
CA CYS A 262 2.78 12.12 22.64
C CYS A 262 3.00 13.32 23.59
N ASN A 263 4.22 13.51 24.07
CA ASN A 263 4.59 14.56 25.03
C ASN A 263 5.77 15.46 24.60
N SER A 264 6.39 15.18 23.45
CA SER A 264 7.46 16.00 22.88
C SER A 264 6.98 16.72 21.62
N GLY A 265 7.41 17.97 21.44
CA GLY A 265 7.01 18.79 20.30
C GLY A 265 5.50 18.97 20.19
N VAL A 266 4.81 19.16 21.31
CA VAL A 266 3.34 19.32 21.36
C VAL A 266 2.89 20.57 20.60
N GLY A 267 1.74 20.46 19.92
CA GLY A 267 1.09 21.56 19.23
C GLY A 267 0.98 21.36 17.73
N TRP A 268 0.03 22.08 17.14
CA TRP A 268 -0.23 22.13 15.71
C TRP A 268 0.30 23.46 15.14
N GLY A 269 1.18 23.40 14.14
CA GLY A 269 1.82 24.57 13.54
C GLY A 269 2.87 25.24 14.44
N GLY A 270 2.83 26.58 14.49
CA GLY A 270 3.81 27.39 15.22
C GLY A 270 5.20 27.35 14.55
N ALA A 271 6.23 27.02 15.32
CA ALA A 271 7.61 26.91 14.83
C ALA A 271 7.86 25.68 13.94
N LYS A 272 6.87 24.79 13.79
CA LYS A 272 6.99 23.57 12.98
C LYS A 272 6.87 23.89 11.49
N THR A 273 7.96 23.70 10.76
CA THR A 273 8.03 23.96 9.31
C THR A 273 7.85 22.71 8.45
N SER A 274 7.97 21.51 9.04
CA SER A 274 7.74 20.21 8.40
C SER A 274 7.45 19.11 9.44
N GLY A 275 6.99 17.96 8.97
CA GLY A 275 6.77 16.77 9.81
C GLY A 275 5.50 16.83 10.67
N ASP A 276 5.50 16.06 11.76
CA ASP A 276 4.30 15.82 12.58
C ASP A 276 3.76 17.09 13.23
N GLY A 277 2.50 17.39 12.91
CA GLY A 277 1.78 18.56 13.39
C GLY A 277 2.12 19.87 12.66
N ALA A 278 3.03 19.90 11.69
CA ALA A 278 3.30 21.08 10.87
C ALA A 278 2.20 21.28 9.81
N PHE A 279 1.73 22.50 9.62
CA PHE A 279 0.87 22.83 8.47
C PHE A 279 1.72 22.98 7.23
N VAL A 280 1.59 22.05 6.30
CA VAL A 280 2.42 21.96 5.10
C VAL A 280 1.58 21.92 3.83
N GLY A 281 2.16 22.34 2.72
CA GLY A 281 1.56 22.26 1.40
C GLY A 281 2.10 21.08 0.58
N THR A 282 2.04 21.22 -0.75
CA THR A 282 2.31 20.15 -1.72
C THR A 282 3.71 19.54 -1.62
N ASP A 283 4.71 20.31 -1.19
CA ASP A 283 6.10 19.86 -1.06
C ASP A 283 6.45 19.36 0.35
N GLY A 284 5.49 19.35 1.29
CA GLY A 284 5.74 18.97 2.68
C GLY A 284 6.44 20.04 3.52
N THR A 285 6.48 21.29 3.04
CA THR A 285 6.97 22.45 3.78
C THR A 285 5.84 23.44 4.10
N ALA A 286 6.04 24.25 5.13
CA ALA A 286 5.09 25.28 5.54
C ALA A 286 5.00 26.49 4.58
N GLY A 287 5.86 26.57 3.56
CA GLY A 287 5.87 27.66 2.58
C GLY A 287 4.94 27.45 1.39
N THR A 288 4.49 26.22 1.16
CA THR A 288 3.62 25.89 0.02
C THR A 288 2.18 25.65 0.46
N PHE A 289 1.28 25.58 -0.53
CA PHE A 289 -0.14 25.37 -0.33
C PHE A 289 -0.69 24.38 -1.35
N TYR A 290 -1.70 23.62 -0.95
CA TYR A 290 -2.60 22.95 -1.87
C TYR A 290 -3.56 23.99 -2.46
N THR A 291 -3.40 24.28 -3.74
CA THR A 291 -4.25 25.24 -4.48
C THR A 291 -5.13 24.49 -5.46
N MET A 292 -6.43 24.76 -5.47
CA MET A 292 -7.38 24.20 -6.43
C MET A 292 -7.79 25.28 -7.43
N SER A 293 -7.96 24.91 -8.70
CA SER A 293 -8.38 25.84 -9.77
C SER A 293 -9.84 26.30 -9.64
N GLY A 294 -10.63 25.65 -8.78
CA GLY A 294 -12.02 26.02 -8.52
C GLY A 294 -12.69 25.09 -7.51
N PRO A 295 -13.96 25.37 -7.15
CA PRO A 295 -14.75 24.49 -6.30
C PRO A 295 -14.97 23.14 -6.98
N GLY A 296 -15.00 22.07 -6.19
CA GLY A 296 -15.18 20.68 -6.66
C GLY A 296 -13.93 20.04 -7.27
N ILE A 297 -12.84 20.79 -7.44
CA ILE A 297 -11.57 20.24 -7.94
C ILE A 297 -10.74 19.69 -6.79
N THR A 298 -10.34 18.43 -6.88
CA THR A 298 -9.53 17.76 -5.86
C THR A 298 -8.07 18.18 -5.93
N ALA A 299 -7.45 18.47 -4.80
CA ALA A 299 -5.99 18.46 -4.68
C ALA A 299 -5.51 17.16 -4.04
N ARG A 300 -4.63 16.46 -4.75
CA ARG A 300 -3.97 15.26 -4.23
C ARG A 300 -3.02 15.65 -3.09
N LEU A 301 -3.13 14.94 -1.98
CA LEU A 301 -2.29 15.13 -0.81
C LEU A 301 -0.94 14.40 -0.98
N GLY A 302 0.13 14.99 -0.48
CA GLY A 302 1.48 14.44 -0.57
C GLY A 302 1.69 13.24 0.34
N SER A 303 2.69 12.39 0.02
CA SER A 303 3.00 11.18 0.78
C SER A 303 3.46 11.44 2.22
N HIS A 304 3.89 12.67 2.54
CA HIS A 304 4.24 13.10 3.89
C HIS A 304 3.04 13.12 4.87
N HIS A 305 1.80 13.02 4.35
CA HIS A 305 0.61 12.83 5.16
C HIS A 305 0.27 11.35 5.42
N ASN A 306 0.95 10.39 4.77
CA ASN A 306 0.61 8.98 4.91
C ASN A 306 1.02 8.40 6.26
N ASN A 307 0.24 7.41 6.70
CA ASN A 307 0.41 6.67 7.96
C ASN A 307 0.35 7.60 9.16
N LYS A 308 -0.61 8.53 9.12
CA LYS A 308 -0.92 9.48 10.18
C LYS A 308 -2.37 9.32 10.61
N ARG A 309 -2.61 9.19 11.91
CA ARG A 309 -3.96 8.97 12.46
C ARG A 309 -4.80 10.24 12.48
N HIS A 310 -4.19 11.38 12.80
CA HIS A 310 -4.88 12.63 13.02
C HIS A 310 -4.52 13.66 11.96
N PHE A 311 -5.47 14.52 11.60
CA PHE A 311 -5.21 15.67 10.74
C PHE A 311 -5.92 16.94 11.19
N ARG A 312 -5.38 18.08 10.78
CA ARG A 312 -6.04 19.40 10.74
C ARG A 312 -5.88 20.00 9.36
N TYR A 313 -6.89 20.69 8.86
CA TYR A 313 -6.72 21.59 7.72
C TYR A 313 -6.62 23.03 8.20
N ARG A 314 -5.79 23.79 7.50
CA ARG A 314 -5.78 25.26 7.54
C ARG A 314 -6.26 25.74 6.18
N ILE A 315 -7.36 26.49 6.18
CA ILE A 315 -7.83 27.19 4.98
C ILE A 315 -7.30 28.61 5.00
N LEU A 316 -6.84 29.07 3.84
CA LEU A 316 -6.50 30.45 3.55
C LEU A 316 -7.46 30.95 2.46
N VAL A 317 -8.30 31.92 2.79
CA VAL A 317 -9.26 32.53 1.89
C VAL A 317 -8.73 33.91 1.51
N LEU A 318 -8.48 34.11 0.24
CA LEU A 318 -7.94 35.34 -0.32
C LEU A 318 -9.01 35.99 -1.21
N ARG A 319 -9.13 37.31 -1.14
CA ARG A 319 -10.02 38.11 -1.99
C ARG A 319 -9.19 39.01 -2.89
N SER A 320 -9.60 39.14 -4.16
CA SER A 320 -9.02 40.12 -5.08
C SER A 320 -9.88 41.38 -5.15
N GLY A 321 -9.43 42.47 -4.54
CA GLY A 321 -10.05 43.80 -4.63
C GLY A 321 -11.38 43.92 -3.87
N ALA A 322 -12.30 44.76 -4.37
CA ALA A 322 -13.59 45.09 -3.73
C ALA A 322 -14.72 44.06 -3.98
N ASN A 323 -14.38 42.93 -4.60
CA ASN A 323 -15.34 41.96 -5.13
C ASN A 323 -15.87 40.99 -4.07
N PRO A 324 -16.97 40.27 -4.34
CA PRO A 324 -17.52 39.29 -3.40
C PRO A 324 -16.48 38.25 -2.99
N SER A 325 -16.37 38.02 -1.67
CA SER A 325 -15.53 36.99 -1.06
C SER A 325 -15.83 35.62 -1.67
N PRO A 326 -14.85 34.71 -1.78
CA PRO A 326 -15.14 33.28 -1.91
C PRO A 326 -16.15 32.83 -0.85
N ILE A 327 -17.06 31.95 -1.25
CA ILE A 327 -18.02 31.27 -0.39
C ILE A 327 -17.59 29.82 -0.33
N ILE A 328 -17.26 29.35 0.87
CA ILE A 328 -16.94 27.95 1.11
C ILE A 328 -18.12 27.32 1.84
N GLU A 329 -18.68 26.29 1.24
CA GLU A 329 -19.83 25.54 1.77
C GLU A 329 -19.39 24.22 2.38
N ASP A 330 -18.43 23.55 1.73
CA ASP A 330 -17.92 22.26 2.17
C ASP A 330 -16.41 22.21 2.09
N ILE A 331 -15.81 21.52 3.05
CA ILE A 331 -14.44 21.00 2.97
C ILE A 331 -14.52 19.49 3.17
N ILE A 332 -14.01 18.73 2.21
CA ILE A 332 -14.05 17.28 2.22
C ILE A 332 -12.62 16.76 2.18
N VAL A 333 -12.26 15.94 3.17
CA VAL A 333 -10.97 15.24 3.22
C VAL A 333 -11.24 13.75 3.05
N ASN A 334 -10.52 13.13 2.12
CA ASN A 334 -10.61 11.70 1.83
C ASN A 334 -9.34 10.98 2.28
N TRP A 335 -9.50 9.80 2.86
CA TRP A 335 -8.39 8.97 3.31
C TRP A 335 -8.67 7.49 3.11
N SER A 336 -7.62 6.71 3.07
CA SER A 336 -7.68 5.27 3.11
C SER A 336 -7.28 4.75 4.49
N PRO A 337 -8.12 3.93 5.15
CA PRO A 337 -7.77 3.30 6.41
C PRO A 337 -6.72 2.21 6.25
#